data_AF-A0A7C5BER9-F1
#
_entry.id   AF-A0A7C5BER9-F1
#
_cell.length_a   1.000
_cell.length_b   1.000
_cell.length_c   1.000
_cell.angle_alpha   90.00
_cell.angle_beta   90.00
_cell.angle_gamma   90.00
#
_symmetry.space_group_name_H-M   'P 1'
#
loop_
_entity.id
_entity.type
_entity.pdbx_description
1 polymer ?
#
loop_
_entity_poly.entity_id
_entity_poly.type
_entity_poly.pdbx_seq_one_letter_code
_entity_poly.pdbx_strand_id
1 'polypeptide(L)' 'MNKELVKLLQSLIRISSENPPGDETKIVLFMKNYLKSINVKYKIYEFKKNRPNLVCIIKSENSKKRLLLT' A
#
# COMPACT_ATOMS: atom_id res chain seq x y z
N MET A 1 16.55 2.27 -16.16
CA MET A 1 15.82 2.01 -14.90
C MET A 1 14.79 3.12 -14.70
N ASN A 2 13.53 2.79 -14.35
CA ASN A 2 12.46 3.78 -14.22
C ASN A 2 12.71 4.67 -12.97
N LYS A 3 12.96 5.97 -13.18
CA LYS A 3 13.31 6.92 -12.10
C LYS A 3 12.17 7.10 -11.09
N GLU A 4 10.92 6.98 -11.50
CA GLU A 4 9.75 7.10 -10.61
C GLU A 4 9.65 5.89 -9.68
N LEU A 5 9.82 4.69 -10.22
CA LEU A 5 9.85 3.45 -9.45
C LEU A 5 10.97 3.47 -8.40
N VAL A 6 12.17 3.90 -8.79
CA VAL A 6 13.31 4.00 -7.87
C VAL A 6 13.02 5.01 -6.75
N LYS A 7 12.45 6.17 -7.07
CA LYS A 7 12.08 7.18 -6.06
C LYS A 7 11.00 6.65 -5.11
N LEU A 8 9.95 6.02 -5.62
CA LEU A 8 8.88 5.43 -4.80
C LEU A 8 9.45 4.38 -3.83
N LEU A 9 10.27 3.47 -4.34
CA LEU A 9 10.92 2.45 -3.52
C LEU A 9 11.82 3.07 -2.45
N GLN A 10 12.68 4.02 -2.82
CA GLN A 10 13.56 4.73 -1.88
C GLN A 10 12.78 5.46 -0.79
N SER A 11 11.66 6.12 -1.13
CA SER A 11 10.80 6.78 -0.15
C SER A 11 10.14 5.77 0.79
N LEU A 12 9.69 4.62 0.26
CA LEU A 12 9.03 3.58 1.05
C LEU A 12 9.99 2.92 2.06
N ILE A 13 11.19 2.49 1.63
CA ILE A 13 12.14 1.77 2.49
C ILE A 13 12.76 2.66 3.57
N ARG A 14 12.70 3.99 3.44
CA ARG A 14 13.15 4.93 4.47
C ARG A 14 12.16 5.05 5.64
N ILE A 15 10.94 4.54 5.48
CA ILE A 15 9.96 4.50 6.56
C ILE A 15 10.36 3.37 7.50
N SER A 16 10.66 3.71 8.76
CA SER A 16 10.96 2.72 9.79
C SER A 16 9.79 1.75 9.96
N SER A 17 9.98 0.50 9.54
CA SER A 17 9.02 -0.60 9.64
C SER A 17 9.74 -1.92 9.94
N GLU A 18 10.78 -1.83 10.77
CA GLU A 18 11.64 -2.96 11.11
C GLU A 18 10.87 -4.00 11.93
N ASN A 19 11.35 -5.25 11.87
CA ASN A 19 10.87 -6.31 12.75
C ASN A 19 11.59 -6.23 14.11
N PRO A 20 10.92 -6.52 15.25
CA PRO A 20 9.58 -7.06 15.36
C PRO A 20 8.53 -6.03 14.95
N PRO A 21 7.46 -6.47 14.27
CA PRO A 21 6.54 -5.54 13.65
C PRO A 21 5.81 -4.81 14.80
N GLY A 22 5.24 -3.63 14.59
CA GLY A 22 4.73 -2.84 15.72
C GLY A 22 3.76 -1.72 15.36
N ASP A 23 4.09 -0.99 14.31
CA ASP A 23 3.33 0.17 13.86
C ASP A 23 3.56 0.42 12.36
N GLU A 24 2.64 -0.09 11.52
CA GLU A 24 2.70 0.08 10.06
C GLU A 24 1.96 1.34 9.59
N THR A 25 1.49 2.20 10.51
CA THR A 25 0.63 3.35 10.21
C THR A 25 1.28 4.33 9.23
N LYS A 26 2.59 4.58 9.38
CA LYS A 26 3.34 5.48 8.49
C LYS A 26 3.43 4.95 7.06
N ILE A 27 3.64 3.64 6.89
CA ILE A 27 3.62 2.99 5.58
C ILE A 27 2.24 3.12 4.95
N VAL A 28 1.18 2.81 5.70
CA VAL A 28 -0.19 2.89 5.19
C VAL A 28 -0.54 4.33 4.81
N LEU A 29 -0.16 5.33 5.60
CA LEU A 29 -0.40 6.74 5.28
C LEU A 29 0.36 7.17 4.01
N PHE A 30 1.61 6.76 3.86
CA PHE A 30 2.39 7.02 2.66
C PHE A 30 1.75 6.41 1.41
N MET A 31 1.44 5.11 1.45
CA MET A 31 0.84 4.39 0.33
C MET A 31 -0.58 4.87 0.01
N LYS A 32 -1.37 5.23 1.02
CA LYS A 32 -2.68 5.86 0.87
C LYS A 32 -2.59 7.12 0.01
N ASN A 33 -1.62 7.98 0.28
CA ASN A 33 -1.42 9.23 -0.47
C ASN A 33 -0.96 8.95 -1.90
N TYR A 34 -0.05 7.98 -2.08
CA TYR A 34 0.37 7.54 -3.41
C TYR A 34 -0.81 7.02 -4.24
N LEU A 35 -1.59 6.06 -3.72
CA LEU A 35 -2.76 5.51 -4.42
C LEU A 35 -3.81 6.57 -4.73
N LYS A 36 -4.03 7.52 -3.82
CA LYS A 36 -4.93 8.66 -4.06
C LYS A 36 -4.43 9.53 -5.21
N SER A 37 -3.12 9.78 -5.33
CA SER A 37 -2.55 10.60 -6.41
C SER A 37 -2.74 10.01 -7.80
N ILE A 38 -2.88 8.68 -7.91
CA ILE A 38 -3.13 7.95 -9.15
C ILE A 38 -4.57 7.47 -9.30
N ASN A 39 -5.50 7.99 -8.49
CA ASN A 39 -6.94 7.66 -8.50
C ASN A 39 -7.26 6.16 -8.31
N VAL A 40 -6.40 5.40 -7.62
CA VAL A 40 -6.68 3.99 -7.29
C VAL A 40 -7.49 3.91 -6.00
N LYS A 41 -8.62 3.17 -6.06
CA LYS A 41 -9.47 2.94 -4.88
C LYS A 41 -8.79 1.97 -3.92
N TYR A 42 -8.82 2.32 -2.64
CA TYR A 42 -8.28 1.51 -1.55
C TYR A 42 -9.22 1.50 -0.34
N LYS A 43 -8.98 0.55 0.56
CA LYS A 43 -9.57 0.44 1.89
C LYS A 43 -8.47 0.14 2.91
N ILE A 44 -8.63 0.69 4.11
CA ILE A 44 -7.76 0.40 5.25
C ILE A 44 -8.52 -0.50 6.21
N TYR A 45 -7.90 -1.59 6.63
CA TYR A 45 -8.44 -2.55 7.59
C TYR A 45 -7.50 -2.64 8.79
N GLU A 46 -7.98 -2.32 9.98
CA GLU A 46 -7.17 -2.37 11.20
C GLU A 46 -7.60 -3.58 12.04
N PHE A 47 -6.77 -4.62 12.04
CA PHE A 47 -7.06 -5.85 12.81
C PHE A 47 -6.74 -5.66 14.31
N LYS A 48 -5.71 -4.87 14.60
CA LYS A 48 -5.27 -4.49 15.95
C LYS A 48 -4.81 -3.04 15.90
N LYS A 49 -4.91 -2.34 17.03
CA LYS A 49 -4.38 -0.98 17.18
C LYS A 49 -2.97 -0.86 16.61
N ASN A 50 -2.77 0.11 15.71
CA ASN A 50 -1.53 0.41 14.99
C ASN A 50 -1.06 -0.71 14.03
N ARG A 51 -1.95 -1.65 13.67
CA ARG A 51 -1.69 -2.72 12.68
C ARG A 51 -2.61 -2.63 11.47
N PRO A 52 -2.57 -1.53 10.69
CA PRO A 52 -3.41 -1.37 9.53
C PRO A 52 -2.88 -2.15 8.32
N ASN A 53 -3.78 -2.80 7.60
CA ASN A 53 -3.57 -3.30 6.24
C ASN A 53 -4.19 -2.32 5.24
N LEU A 54 -3.50 -2.08 4.11
CA LEU A 54 -4.02 -1.29 3.00
C LEU A 54 -4.31 -2.20 1.81
N VAL A 55 -5.58 -2.30 1.41
CA VAL A 55 -6.02 -3.15 0.29
C VAL A 55 -6.51 -2.25 -0.83
N CYS A 56 -5.96 -2.42 -2.04
CA CYS A 56 -6.40 -1.72 -3.23
C CYS A 56 -7.05 -2.68 -4.23
N ILE A 57 -7.95 -2.15 -5.07
CA ILE A 57 -8.63 -2.94 -6.10
C ILE A 57 -8.52 -2.21 -7.43
N ILE A 58 -7.89 -2.87 -8.40
CA ILE A 58 -7.95 -2.50 -9.81
C ILE A 58 -9.07 -3.32 -10.43
N LYS A 59 -10.14 -2.65 -10.88
CA LYS A 59 -11.30 -3.33 -11.48
C LYS A 59 -10.97 -3.74 -12.92
N SER A 60 -11.30 -4.98 -13.27
CA SER A 60 -11.44 -5.40 -14.66
C SER A 60 -12.87 -5.12 -15.13
N GLU A 61 -13.02 -4.79 -16.41
CA GLU A 61 -14.33 -4.69 -17.06
C GLU A 61 -15.03 -6.06 -17.11
N ASN A 62 -14.26 -7.14 -17.23
CA ASN A 62 -14.75 -8.52 -17.33
C ASN A 62 -14.14 -9.38 -16.23
N SER A 63 -14.82 -9.48 -15.09
CA SER A 63 -14.37 -10.22 -13.91
C SER A 63 -14.96 -11.63 -13.84
N LYS A 64 -14.25 -12.65 -14.35
CA LYS A 64 -14.56 -14.08 -14.08
C LYS A 64 -13.73 -14.68 -12.94
N LYS A 65 -12.53 -14.16 -12.70
CA LYS A 65 -11.59 -14.59 -11.64
C LYS A 65 -10.89 -13.36 -11.05
N ARG A 66 -10.42 -13.47 -9.81
CA ARG A 66 -9.68 -12.41 -9.09
C ARG A 66 -8.26 -12.88 -8.80
N LEU A 67 -7.28 -12.01 -9.00
CA LEU A 67 -5.90 -12.22 -8.57
C LEU A 67 -5.66 -11.40 -7.30
N LEU A 68 -5.08 -12.05 -6.28
CA LEU A 68 -4.60 -11.38 -5.09
C LEU A 68 -3.08 -11.35 -5.15
N LEU A 69 -2.51 -10.15 -4.97
CA LEU A 69 -1.06 -9.94 -4.80
C LEU A 69 -0.87 -9.46 -3.36
N THR A 70 -0.07 -10.19 -2.59
CA THR A 70 0.25 -9.88 -1.19
C THR A 70 1.76 -9.83 -0.98
#